data_AF-A0A662UZI6-F1
#
_entry.id   AF-A0A662UZI6-F1
#
_cell.length_a   1.000
_cell.length_b   1.000
_cell.length_c   1.000
_cell.angle_alpha   90.00
_cell.angle_beta   90.00
_cell.angle_gamma   90.00
#
_symmetry.space_group_name_H-M   'P 1'
#
loop_
_entity.id
_entity.type
_entity.pdbx_description
1 polymer ?
#
loop_
_entity_poly.entity_id
_entity_poly.type
_entity_poly.pdbx_seq_one_letter_code
_entity_poly.pdbx_strand_id
1 'polypeptide(L)'
;MVKTRTDLLYEIMDRYWIELSEDDVEAIKEFMRVLRVPATEESVRNFLAAYLRLACGWSAEEADRIASSPRGRRLWEKKLAELM
;
A
#
# COMPACT_ATOMS: atom_id res chain seq x y z
N MET A 1 -20.16 -10.02 3.39
CA MET A 1 -20.02 -8.60 3.00
C MET A 1 -18.70 -8.47 2.26
N VAL A 2 -18.68 -7.92 1.04
CA VAL A 2 -17.42 -7.75 0.28
C VAL A 2 -16.71 -6.51 0.81
N LYS A 3 -15.49 -6.66 1.36
CA LYS A 3 -14.71 -5.53 1.86
C LYS A 3 -14.23 -4.66 0.71
N THR A 4 -14.26 -3.35 0.89
CA THR A 4 -13.66 -2.40 -0.04
C THR A 4 -12.15 -2.34 0.14
N ARG A 5 -11.46 -1.72 -0.82
CA ARG A 5 -10.03 -1.39 -0.70
C ARG A 5 -9.72 -0.54 0.53
N THR A 6 -10.61 0.41 0.83
CA THR A 6 -10.46 1.35 1.94
C THR A 6 -10.61 0.62 3.27
N ASP A 7 -11.58 -0.30 3.38
CA ASP A 7 -11.72 -1.14 4.59
C ASP A 7 -10.44 -1.95 4.83
N LEU A 8 -9.92 -2.59 3.78
CA LEU A 8 -8.68 -3.36 3.85
C LEU A 8 -7.48 -2.48 4.22
N LEU A 9 -7.36 -1.27 3.67
CA LEU A 9 -6.29 -0.33 3.97
C LEU A 9 -6.26 -0.02 5.47
N TYR A 10 -7.40 0.39 6.05
CA TYR A 10 -7.46 0.73 7.46
C TYR A 10 -7.20 -0.47 8.37
N GLU A 11 -7.72 -1.66 8.04
CA GLU A 11 -7.42 -2.90 8.78
C GLU A 11 -5.93 -3.25 8.75
N ILE A 12 -5.25 -3.03 7.62
CA ILE A 12 -3.81 -3.26 7.49
C ILE A 12 -3.04 -2.20 8.30
N MET A 13 -3.41 -0.92 8.20
CA MET A 13 -2.76 0.14 8.97
C MET A 13 -2.84 -0.11 10.47
N ASP A 14 -4.01 -0.48 10.98
CA ASP A 14 -4.22 -0.83 12.39
C ASP A 14 -3.38 -2.07 12.78
N ARG A 15 -3.45 -3.14 11.99
CA ARG A 15 -2.72 -4.40 12.27
C ARG A 15 -1.20 -4.22 12.36
N TYR A 16 -0.64 -3.32 11.54
CA TYR A 16 0.80 -3.06 11.49
C TYR A 16 1.21 -1.78 12.20
N TRP A 17 0.30 -1.12 12.93
CA TRP A 17 0.55 0.13 13.66
C TRP A 17 1.17 1.22 12.78
N ILE A 18 0.63 1.37 11.56
CA ILE A 18 1.09 2.35 10.57
C ILE A 18 0.30 3.64 10.76
N GLU A 19 0.99 4.68 11.21
CA GLU A 19 0.44 6.03 11.30
C GLU A 19 0.82 6.83 10.05
N LEU A 20 -0.18 7.40 9.38
CA LEU A 20 -0.03 8.22 8.18
C LEU A 20 -0.81 9.51 8.35
N SER A 21 -0.34 10.57 7.68
CA SER A 21 -1.10 11.81 7.59
C SER A 21 -2.39 11.62 6.79
N GLU A 22 -3.35 12.53 6.96
CA GLU A 22 -4.58 12.52 6.14
C GLU A 22 -4.25 12.65 4.64
N ASP A 23 -3.27 13.50 4.30
CA ASP A 23 -2.80 13.69 2.93
C ASP A 23 -2.22 12.39 2.33
N ASP A 24 -1.44 11.63 3.12
CA ASP A 24 -0.92 10.33 2.69
C ASP A 24 -2.05 9.32 2.44
N VAL A 25 -3.06 9.30 3.32
CA VAL A 25 -4.21 8.39 3.17
C VAL A 25 -5.01 8.73 1.92
N GLU A 26 -5.25 10.01 1.64
CA GLU A 26 -5.92 10.44 0.41
C GLU A 26 -5.09 10.13 -0.84
N ALA A 27 -3.77 10.36 -0.80
CA ALA A 27 -2.86 10.00 -1.88
C ALA A 27 -2.88 8.48 -2.16
N ILE A 28 -2.81 7.65 -1.12
CA ILE A 28 -2.94 6.19 -1.22
C ILE A 28 -4.24 5.80 -1.90
N LYS A 29 -5.38 6.35 -1.45
CA LYS A 29 -6.70 6.04 -2.03
C LYS A 29 -6.76 6.43 -3.51
N GLU A 30 -6.20 7.57 -3.87
CA GLU A 30 -6.16 8.03 -5.26
C GLU A 30 -5.27 7.13 -6.13
N PHE A 31 -4.06 6.78 -5.68
CA PHE A 31 -3.20 5.86 -6.41
C PHE A 31 -3.81 4.46 -6.54
N MET A 32 -4.46 3.94 -5.50
CA MET A 32 -5.18 2.65 -5.58
C MET A 32 -6.29 2.68 -6.63
N ARG A 33 -6.97 3.83 -6.79
CA ARG A 33 -8.01 4.05 -7.81
C ARG A 33 -7.40 4.08 -9.20
N VAL A 34 -6.37 4.91 -9.43
CA VAL A 34 -5.69 5.08 -10.72
C VAL A 34 -5.08 3.77 -11.20
N LEU A 35 -4.33 3.09 -10.33
CA LEU A 35 -3.64 1.83 -10.65
C LEU A 35 -4.55 0.60 -10.60
N ARG A 36 -5.85 0.79 -10.28
CA ARG A 36 -6.86 -0.26 -10.19
C ARG A 36 -6.41 -1.43 -9.30
N VAL A 37 -5.89 -1.13 -8.11
CA VAL A 37 -5.44 -2.15 -7.16
C VAL A 37 -6.61 -3.10 -6.84
N PRO A 38 -6.44 -4.43 -6.91
CA PRO A 38 -7.50 -5.36 -6.55
C PRO A 38 -7.92 -5.22 -5.08
N ALA A 39 -9.20 -5.41 -4.77
CA ALA A 39 -9.74 -5.39 -3.41
C ALA A 39 -9.47 -6.72 -2.68
N THR A 40 -8.21 -7.14 -2.65
CA THR A 40 -7.75 -8.33 -1.90
C THR A 40 -6.68 -7.92 -0.90
N GLU A 41 -6.66 -8.54 0.28
CA GLU A 41 -5.71 -8.18 1.33
C GLU A 41 -4.25 -8.24 0.82
N GLU A 42 -3.90 -9.29 0.08
CA GLU A 42 -2.57 -9.43 -0.56
C GLU A 42 -2.22 -8.23 -1.45
N SER A 43 -3.15 -7.81 -2.31
CA SER A 43 -2.90 -6.70 -3.24
C SER A 43 -2.73 -5.38 -2.49
N VAL A 44 -3.59 -5.11 -1.49
CA VAL A 44 -3.52 -3.88 -0.69
C VAL A 44 -2.25 -3.85 0.16
N ARG A 45 -1.85 -4.97 0.78
CA ARG A 45 -0.59 -5.08 1.55
C ARG A 45 0.62 -4.81 0.68
N ASN A 46 0.69 -5.44 -0.50
CA ASN A 46 1.81 -5.24 -1.42
C ASN A 46 1.86 -3.81 -1.96
N PHE A 47 0.70 -3.21 -2.23
CA PHE A 47 0.60 -1.83 -2.69
C PHE A 47 1.02 -0.83 -1.60
N LEU A 48 0.47 -0.97 -0.39
CA LEU A 48 0.79 -0.10 0.74
C LEU A 48 2.28 -0.17 1.08
N ALA A 49 2.86 -1.37 1.12
CA ALA A 49 4.29 -1.56 1.34
C ALA A 49 5.15 -0.82 0.28
N ALA A 50 4.71 -0.79 -0.97
CA ALA A 50 5.40 -0.05 -2.02
C ALA A 50 5.29 1.47 -1.83
N TYR A 51 4.11 1.98 -1.45
CA TYR A 51 3.93 3.41 -1.13
C TYR A 51 4.81 3.84 0.03
N LEU A 52 4.79 3.11 1.15
CA LEU A 52 5.60 3.44 2.34
C LEU A 52 7.10 3.48 2.03
N ARG A 53 7.56 2.61 1.13
CA ARG A 53 8.95 2.58 0.69
C ARG A 53 9.31 3.79 -0.18
N LEU A 54 8.48 4.13 -1.16
CA LEU A 54 8.79 5.19 -2.14
C LEU A 54 8.47 6.59 -1.64
N ALA A 55 7.29 6.78 -1.05
CA ALA A 55 6.80 8.07 -0.58
C ALA A 55 7.26 8.38 0.85
N CYS A 56 7.21 7.39 1.75
CA CYS A 56 7.53 7.59 3.17
C CYS A 56 8.97 7.21 3.54
N GLY A 57 9.78 6.78 2.56
CA GLY A 57 11.21 6.50 2.74
C GLY A 57 11.54 5.24 3.54
N TRP A 58 10.59 4.33 3.76
CA TRP A 58 10.84 3.10 4.52
C TRP A 58 11.88 2.21 3.82
N SER A 59 12.68 1.50 4.62
CA SER A 59 13.62 0.49 4.11
C SER A 59 12.88 -0.69 3.46
N ALA A 60 13.59 -1.48 2.65
CA ALA A 60 12.99 -2.67 2.01
C ALA A 60 12.58 -3.69 3.07
N GLU A 61 13.39 -3.81 4.12
CA GLU A 61 13.13 -4.71 5.23
C GLU A 61 11.83 -4.34 5.96
N GLU A 62 11.64 -3.06 6.30
CA GLU A 62 10.42 -2.58 6.96
C GLU A 62 9.19 -2.78 6.09
N ALA A 63 9.28 -2.41 4.81
CA ALA A 63 8.17 -2.58 3.87
C ALA A 63 7.83 -4.07 3.64
N ASP A 64 8.82 -4.97 3.60
CA ASP A 64 8.58 -6.41 3.44
C ASP A 64 7.87 -7.05 4.63
N ARG A 65 7.90 -6.45 5.83
CA ARG A 65 7.11 -6.92 6.99
C ARG A 65 5.60 -6.75 6.74
N ILE A 66 5.22 -5.73 5.97
CA ILE A 66 3.82 -5.47 5.60
C ILE A 66 3.46 -6.23 4.34
N ALA A 67 4.35 -6.28 3.34
CA ALA A 67 4.08 -6.92 2.06
C ALA A 67 3.63 -8.37 2.24
N SER A 68 2.73 -8.82 1.37
CA SER A 68 2.41 -10.25 1.28
C SER A 68 3.51 -11.02 0.54
N SER A 69 4.26 -10.36 -0.35
CA SER A 69 5.52 -10.89 -0.89
C SER A 69 6.45 -9.78 -1.41
N PRO A 70 7.78 -9.99 -1.36
CA PRO A 70 8.75 -9.02 -1.91
C PRO A 70 8.62 -8.80 -3.42
N ARG A 71 8.10 -9.78 -4.15
CA ARG A 71 7.83 -9.67 -5.59
C ARG A 71 6.59 -8.82 -5.85
N GLY A 72 5.53 -9.02 -5.06
CA GLY A 72 4.30 -8.23 -5.15
C GLY A 72 4.55 -6.75 -4.84
N ARG A 73 5.30 -6.44 -3.77
CA ARG A 73 5.71 -5.07 -3.47
C ARG A 73 6.46 -4.41 -4.63
N ARG A 74 7.51 -5.05 -5.15
CA ARG A 74 8.31 -4.53 -6.27
C ARG A 74 7.51 -4.24 -7.54
N LEU A 75 6.47 -5.04 -7.81
CA LEU A 75 5.55 -4.76 -8.92
C LEU A 75 4.85 -3.41 -8.74
N TRP A 76 4.38 -3.12 -7.53
CA TRP A 76 3.72 -1.85 -7.23
C TRP A 76 4.70 -0.69 -7.11
N GLU A 77 5.90 -0.90 -6.59
CA GLU A 77 6.97 0.11 -6.60
C GLU A 77 7.22 0.60 -8.03
N LYS A 78 7.38 -0.33 -8.98
CA LYS A 78 7.57 0.03 -10.39
C LYS A 78 6.41 0.87 -10.93
N LYS A 79 5.17 0.49 -10.64
CA LYS A 79 3.98 1.21 -11.12
C LYS A 79 3.81 2.58 -10.47
N LEU A 80 4.11 2.71 -9.18
CA LEU A 80 4.05 3.97 -8.44
C LEU A 80 5.14 4.94 -8.91
N ALA A 81 6.35 4.44 -9.16
CA ALA A 81 7.45 5.25 -9.67
C ALA A 81 7.20 5.85 -11.06
N GLU A 82 6.24 5.33 -11.83
CA GLU A 82 5.80 5.91 -13.11
C GLU A 82 4.80 7.07 -12.93
N LEU A 83 4.25 7.25 -11.73
CA LEU A 83 3.23 8.26 -11.41
C LEU A 83 3.71 9.36 -10.46
N MET A 84 4.81 9.15 -9.74
CA MET A 84 5.41 10.09 -8.79
C MET A 84 6.57 10.85 -9.44
#